data_AF-A0AA49Q257-F1
#
_entry.id   AF-A0AA49Q257-F1
#
_cell.length_a   1.000
_cell.length_b   1.000
_cell.length_c   1.000
_cell.angle_alpha   90.00
_cell.angle_beta   90.00
_cell.angle_gamma   90.00
#
_symmetry.space_group_name_H-M   'P 1'
#
loop_
_entity.id
_entity.type
_entity.pdbx_description
1 polymer ?
#
loop_
_entity_poly.entity_id
_entity_poly.type
_entity_poly.pdbx_seq_one_letter_code
_entity_poly.pdbx_strand_id
1 'polypeptide(L)'
;MLDAIREDLKYDVLTNIFYKEKWFDKDLRILLPFPYYYYNEEGIRFSIYETDAERRAIDLSNECVLVFPWHREKMRESIKNIGENEFVYQKNNHKAYYFSSVNICFVYNGMHSIAAGVGFKKGRIKATEYDVSKLYDHVYTDGVWWYNRHSNQRLEDLLDFRIGIIYETSKMKYQI
;
A
#
# COMPACT_ATOMS: atom_id res chain seq x y z
N MET A 1 -9.35 7.44 15.02
CA MET A 1 -10.16 7.14 13.82
C MET A 1 -9.30 6.61 12.68
N LEU A 2 -8.36 7.40 12.12
CA LEU A 2 -7.48 6.94 11.02
C LEU A 2 -6.72 5.64 11.33
N ASP A 3 -6.20 5.47 12.56
CA ASP A 3 -5.52 4.23 12.96
C ASP A 3 -6.45 3.01 12.91
N ALA A 4 -7.70 3.15 13.32
CA ALA A 4 -8.68 2.06 13.26
C ALA A 4 -8.99 1.66 11.81
N ILE A 5 -9.14 2.64 10.90
CA ILE A 5 -9.38 2.38 9.47
C ILE A 5 -8.17 1.69 8.84
N ARG A 6 -6.95 2.09 9.22
CA ARG A 6 -5.71 1.45 8.76
C ARG A 6 -5.59 0.01 9.23
N GLU A 7 -5.86 -0.25 10.50
CA GLU A 7 -5.84 -1.61 11.05
C GLU A 7 -6.92 -2.51 10.42
N ASP A 8 -8.12 -1.98 10.20
CA ASP A 8 -9.18 -2.67 9.46
C ASP A 8 -8.74 -3.01 8.02
N LEU A 9 -8.24 -2.02 7.27
CA LEU A 9 -7.73 -2.22 5.91
C LEU A 9 -6.61 -3.27 5.86
N LYS A 10 -5.63 -3.18 6.76
CA LYS A 10 -4.49 -4.10 6.85
C LYS A 10 -4.95 -5.55 7.04
N TYR A 11 -5.80 -5.79 8.04
CA TYR A 11 -6.17 -7.16 8.41
C TYR A 11 -7.30 -7.73 7.55
N ASP A 12 -8.23 -6.91 7.07
CA ASP A 12 -9.23 -7.36 6.10
C ASP A 12 -8.55 -7.80 4.80
N VAL A 13 -7.64 -7.00 4.23
CA VAL A 13 -6.89 -7.40 3.02
C VAL A 13 -6.17 -8.74 3.24
N LEU A 14 -5.41 -8.85 4.34
CA LEU A 14 -4.63 -10.07 4.61
C LEU A 14 -5.52 -11.31 4.78
N THR A 15 -6.59 -11.21 5.56
CA THR A 15 -7.48 -12.35 5.86
C THR A 15 -8.38 -12.72 4.68
N ASN A 16 -8.87 -11.73 3.93
CA ASN A 16 -9.70 -11.94 2.73
C ASN A 16 -8.96 -12.74 1.66
N ILE A 17 -7.65 -12.51 1.52
CA ILE A 17 -6.76 -13.29 0.64
C ILE A 17 -6.64 -14.73 1.11
N PHE A 18 -6.50 -14.96 2.42
CA PHE A 18 -6.44 -16.32 2.96
C PHE A 18 -7.72 -17.12 2.73
N TYR A 19 -8.87 -16.46 2.80
CA TYR A 19 -10.16 -17.13 2.75
C TYR A 19 -10.70 -17.34 1.33
N LYS A 20 -10.25 -16.57 0.34
CA LYS A 20 -10.82 -16.62 -1.01
C LYS A 20 -9.78 -17.05 -2.04
N GLU A 21 -10.06 -18.16 -2.72
CA GLU A 21 -9.16 -18.74 -3.71
C GLU A 21 -8.86 -17.81 -4.89
N LYS A 22 -9.78 -16.90 -5.23
CA LYS A 22 -9.62 -15.89 -6.30
C LYS A 22 -8.34 -15.06 -6.20
N TRP A 23 -7.78 -14.88 -5.01
CA TRP A 23 -6.56 -14.10 -4.80
C TRP A 23 -5.28 -14.86 -5.18
N PHE A 24 -5.38 -16.16 -5.42
CA PHE A 24 -4.29 -17.00 -5.92
C PHE A 24 -4.36 -17.19 -7.44
N ASP A 25 -5.28 -16.48 -8.11
CA ASP A 25 -5.32 -16.40 -9.57
C ASP A 25 -4.11 -15.58 -10.08
N LYS A 26 -3.41 -16.12 -11.07
CA LYS A 26 -2.20 -15.51 -11.65
C LYS A 26 -2.50 -14.26 -12.45
N ASP A 27 -3.75 -14.09 -12.91
CA ASP A 27 -4.17 -12.94 -13.74
C ASP A 27 -4.66 -11.75 -12.89
N LEU A 28 -4.64 -11.88 -11.56
CA LEU A 28 -5.08 -10.81 -10.67
C LEU A 28 -4.09 -9.64 -10.66
N ARG A 29 -4.51 -8.52 -11.25
CA ARG A 29 -3.76 -7.26 -11.20
C ARG A 29 -4.08 -6.49 -9.93
N ILE A 30 -3.08 -6.29 -9.07
CA ILE A 30 -3.17 -5.40 -7.92
C ILE A 30 -2.78 -3.98 -8.36
N LEU A 31 -3.67 -3.03 -8.10
CA LEU A 31 -3.45 -1.61 -8.40
C LEU A 31 -2.54 -0.97 -7.34
N LEU A 32 -1.88 0.14 -7.73
CA LEU A 32 -1.19 0.97 -6.74
C LEU A 32 -2.24 1.69 -5.86
N PRO A 33 -1.91 1.97 -4.58
CA PRO A 33 -2.83 2.71 -3.71
C PRO A 33 -3.14 4.13 -4.19
N PHE A 34 -2.20 4.76 -4.90
CA PHE A 34 -2.30 6.15 -5.37
C PHE A 34 -1.91 6.25 -6.84
N PRO A 35 -2.52 7.18 -7.61
CA PRO A 35 -2.25 7.34 -9.04
C PRO A 35 -0.77 7.51 -9.34
N TYR A 36 -0.30 6.87 -10.42
CA TYR A 36 1.10 6.99 -10.80
C TYR A 36 1.43 8.41 -11.30
N TYR A 37 0.47 9.02 -12.00
CA TYR A 37 0.57 10.37 -12.52
C TYR A 37 -0.57 11.26 -12.01
N TYR A 38 -0.26 12.54 -11.82
CA TYR A 38 -1.22 13.61 -11.60
C TYR A 38 -0.89 14.80 -12.48
N TYR A 39 -1.80 15.76 -12.59
CA TYR A 39 -1.57 16.95 -13.39
C TYR A 39 -1.91 18.20 -12.58
N ASN A 40 -1.18 19.28 -12.85
CA ASN A 40 -1.48 20.58 -12.27
C ASN A 40 -2.57 21.33 -13.05
N GLU A 41 -2.86 22.56 -12.65
CA GLU A 41 -3.87 23.43 -13.27
C GLU A 41 -3.60 23.70 -14.75
N GLU A 42 -2.32 23.79 -15.14
CA GLU A 42 -1.89 23.97 -16.52
C GLU A 42 -1.89 22.67 -17.34
N GLY A 43 -2.28 21.54 -16.75
CA GLY A 43 -2.29 20.23 -17.41
C GLY A 43 -0.90 19.60 -17.59
N ILE A 44 0.12 20.10 -16.88
CA ILE A 44 1.47 19.51 -16.84
C ILE A 44 1.43 18.25 -15.97
N ARG A 45 2.02 17.16 -16.48
CA ARG A 45 2.04 15.84 -15.84
C ARG A 45 3.22 15.70 -14.87
N PHE A 46 2.93 15.24 -13.65
CA PHE A 46 3.90 14.94 -12.59
C PHE A 46 3.70 13.51 -12.05
N SER A 47 4.63 13.04 -11.23
CA SER A 47 4.56 11.77 -10.50
C SER A 47 5.13 11.94 -9.11
N ILE A 48 4.59 11.24 -8.13
CA ILE A 48 5.17 11.16 -6.77
C ILE A 48 6.26 10.07 -6.67
N TYR A 49 6.39 9.23 -7.70
CA TYR A 49 7.28 8.06 -7.71
C TYR A 49 8.67 8.42 -8.24
N GLU A 50 9.44 9.14 -7.43
CA GLU A 50 10.80 9.59 -7.74
C GLU A 50 11.83 8.45 -7.69
N THR A 51 12.89 8.55 -8.51
CA THR A 51 13.92 7.49 -8.65
C THR A 51 14.93 7.43 -7.51
N ASP A 52 15.19 8.57 -6.88
CA ASP A 52 16.17 8.83 -5.83
C ASP A 52 15.53 8.99 -4.45
N ALA A 53 14.28 8.58 -4.32
CA ALA A 53 13.53 8.62 -3.07
C ALA A 53 14.23 7.86 -1.92
N GLU A 54 14.14 8.44 -0.73
CA GLU A 54 14.71 7.88 0.48
C GLU A 54 14.09 6.54 0.84
N ARG A 55 14.80 5.78 1.69
CA ARG A 55 14.30 4.50 2.19
C ARG A 55 14.11 4.53 3.69
N ARG A 56 12.91 4.16 4.13
CA ARG A 56 12.52 4.08 5.53
C ARG A 56 12.41 2.65 6.01
N ALA A 57 12.79 2.42 7.27
CA ALA A 57 12.56 1.15 7.94
C ALA A 57 11.10 1.03 8.36
N ILE A 58 10.48 -0.08 8.01
CA ILE A 58 9.06 -0.39 8.24
C ILE A 58 8.98 -1.56 9.20
N ASP A 59 8.25 -1.39 10.30
CA ASP A 59 7.99 -2.46 11.27
C ASP A 59 6.70 -3.20 10.91
N LEU A 60 6.81 -4.48 10.56
CA LEU A 60 5.67 -5.28 10.09
C LEU A 60 4.59 -5.46 11.17
N SER A 61 4.95 -5.25 12.44
CA SER A 61 4.05 -5.41 13.58
C SER A 61 3.09 -4.23 13.72
N ASN A 62 3.61 -3.01 13.53
CA ASN A 62 2.95 -1.78 13.98
C ASN A 62 2.45 -0.90 12.83
N GLU A 63 2.98 -1.07 11.63
CA GLU A 63 2.60 -0.24 10.50
C GLU A 63 1.48 -0.87 9.65
N CYS A 64 0.75 -0.03 8.93
CA CYS A 64 -0.30 -0.44 7.99
C CYS A 64 0.34 -1.01 6.71
N VAL A 65 0.70 -2.29 6.76
CA VAL A 65 1.33 -3.00 5.64
C VAL A 65 0.27 -3.71 4.80
N LEU A 66 0.07 -3.24 3.57
CA LEU A 66 -0.75 -3.87 2.55
C LEU A 66 0.11 -4.83 1.74
N VAL A 67 -0.26 -6.10 1.76
CA VAL A 67 0.48 -7.17 1.11
C VAL A 67 -0.46 -8.20 0.51
N PHE A 68 -0.21 -8.56 -0.74
CA PHE A 68 -1.12 -9.36 -1.54
C PHE A 68 -0.45 -10.68 -1.99
N PRO A 69 -0.30 -11.68 -1.11
CA PRO A 69 0.32 -12.95 -1.49
C PRO A 69 -0.55 -13.70 -2.50
N TRP A 70 0.04 -14.10 -3.63
CA TRP A 70 -0.67 -14.65 -4.79
C TRP A 70 -0.40 -16.14 -5.05
N HIS A 71 0.29 -16.83 -4.13
CA HIS A 71 0.63 -18.25 -4.30
C HIS A 71 0.44 -19.01 -2.99
N ARG A 72 -0.55 -19.91 -2.96
CA ARG A 72 -1.00 -20.57 -1.73
C ARG A 72 0.09 -21.42 -1.07
N GLU A 73 0.82 -22.22 -1.86
CA GLU A 73 1.87 -23.07 -1.30
C GLU A 73 3.03 -22.27 -0.71
N LYS A 74 3.57 -21.29 -1.47
CA LYS A 74 4.58 -20.35 -0.95
C LYS A 74 4.12 -19.61 0.28
N MET A 75 2.82 -19.27 0.36
CA MET A 75 2.25 -18.65 1.55
C MET A 75 2.27 -19.60 2.74
N ARG A 76 1.82 -20.86 2.56
CA ARG A 76 1.87 -21.90 3.59
C ARG A 76 3.30 -22.15 4.08
N GLU A 77 4.26 -22.23 3.17
CA GLU A 77 5.69 -22.40 3.49
C GLU A 77 6.23 -21.22 4.27
N SER A 78 5.90 -19.99 3.84
CA SER A 78 6.29 -18.76 4.53
C SER A 78 5.73 -18.71 5.96
N ILE A 79 4.47 -19.12 6.16
CA ILE A 79 3.84 -19.20 7.48
C ILE A 79 4.57 -20.20 8.37
N LYS A 80 4.83 -21.42 7.90
CA LYS A 80 5.56 -22.43 8.67
C LYS A 80 6.94 -21.90 9.07
N ASN A 81 7.69 -21.38 8.10
CA ASN A 81 9.04 -20.88 8.33
C ASN A 81 9.09 -19.73 9.35
N ILE A 82 8.24 -18.70 9.19
CA ILE A 82 8.27 -17.51 10.06
C ILE A 82 7.55 -17.74 11.41
N GLY A 83 6.66 -18.72 11.47
CA GLY A 83 6.10 -19.20 12.73
C GLY A 83 7.19 -19.73 13.65
N GLU A 84 8.09 -20.55 13.11
CA GLU A 84 9.17 -21.22 13.85
C GLU A 84 10.47 -20.39 13.95
N ASN A 85 10.74 -19.52 12.98
CA ASN A 85 11.99 -18.77 12.87
C ASN A 85 11.78 -17.25 12.90
N GLU A 86 12.88 -16.51 12.99
CA GLU A 86 12.86 -15.05 12.84
C GLU A 86 12.66 -14.63 11.38
N PHE A 87 12.02 -13.47 11.20
CA PHE A 87 11.91 -12.86 9.87
C PHE A 87 13.26 -12.28 9.44
N VAL A 88 13.77 -12.72 8.29
CA VAL A 88 15.03 -12.24 7.73
C VAL A 88 14.76 -11.32 6.54
N TYR A 89 15.12 -10.04 6.67
CA TYR A 89 15.02 -9.08 5.57
C TYR A 89 15.97 -9.41 4.41
N GLN A 90 15.44 -9.41 3.19
CA GLN A 90 16.13 -9.69 1.95
C GLN A 90 16.05 -8.50 1.01
N LYS A 91 17.09 -7.66 0.96
CA LYS A 91 17.12 -6.40 0.18
C LYS A 91 16.73 -6.55 -1.31
N ASN A 92 17.09 -7.66 -1.94
CA ASN A 92 16.80 -7.90 -3.36
C ASN A 92 15.39 -8.43 -3.61
N ASN A 93 14.71 -8.91 -2.56
CA ASN A 93 13.40 -9.56 -2.64
C ASN A 93 12.29 -8.72 -1.98
N HIS A 94 12.48 -8.28 -0.74
CA HIS A 94 11.50 -7.47 -0.01
C HIS A 94 11.52 -6.03 -0.50
N LYS A 95 10.51 -5.67 -1.30
CA LYS A 95 10.36 -4.33 -1.87
C LYS A 95 8.97 -3.80 -1.59
N ALA A 96 8.91 -2.56 -1.13
CA ALA A 96 7.68 -1.87 -0.77
C ALA A 96 7.80 -0.37 -1.00
N TYR A 97 6.65 0.28 -1.12
CA TYR A 97 6.51 1.73 -1.08
C TYR A 97 5.89 2.14 0.25
N TYR A 98 6.38 3.20 0.85
CA TYR A 98 5.81 3.78 2.06
C TYR A 98 5.29 5.18 1.77
N PHE A 99 4.01 5.41 2.04
CA PHE A 99 3.33 6.65 1.78
C PHE A 99 3.17 7.41 3.10
N SER A 100 4.05 8.39 3.32
CA SER A 100 4.32 8.96 4.64
C SER A 100 3.17 9.80 5.21
N SER A 101 2.50 10.61 4.40
CA SER A 101 1.38 11.46 4.86
C SER A 101 0.09 10.69 5.21
N VAL A 102 0.05 9.39 4.87
CA VAL A 102 -1.10 8.50 5.12
C VAL A 102 -0.75 7.26 5.96
N ASN A 103 0.54 7.06 6.25
CA ASN A 103 1.10 5.89 6.94
C ASN A 103 0.66 4.55 6.32
N ILE A 104 0.78 4.39 5.00
CA ILE A 104 0.49 3.13 4.30
C ILE A 104 1.77 2.57 3.70
N CYS A 105 2.08 1.31 3.98
CA CYS A 105 3.17 0.57 3.33
C CYS A 105 2.57 -0.43 2.33
N PHE A 106 2.90 -0.30 1.04
CA PHE A 106 2.42 -1.19 -0.02
C PHE A 106 3.54 -2.08 -0.54
N VAL A 107 3.37 -3.40 -0.39
CA VAL A 107 4.36 -4.40 -0.75
C VAL A 107 4.16 -4.85 -2.20
N TYR A 108 5.19 -4.70 -3.03
CA TYR A 108 5.15 -5.10 -4.44
C TYR A 108 6.14 -6.23 -4.77
N ASN A 109 6.98 -6.67 -3.83
CA ASN A 109 7.79 -7.88 -3.99
C ASN A 109 8.09 -8.58 -2.65
N GLY A 110 8.30 -9.90 -2.68
CA GLY A 110 8.53 -10.71 -1.47
C GLY A 110 7.27 -10.93 -0.61
N MET A 111 6.10 -10.82 -1.25
CA MET A 111 4.78 -10.73 -0.63
C MET A 111 4.47 -11.86 0.36
N HIS A 112 4.78 -13.13 0.05
CA HIS A 112 4.43 -14.27 0.91
C HIS A 112 5.14 -14.22 2.27
N SER A 113 6.45 -14.00 2.26
CA SER A 113 7.23 -13.87 3.48
C SER A 113 6.85 -12.63 4.29
N ILE A 114 6.59 -11.49 3.63
CA ILE A 114 6.17 -10.26 4.33
C ILE A 114 4.78 -10.45 4.96
N ALA A 115 3.84 -11.09 4.25
CA ALA A 115 2.51 -11.38 4.78
C ALA A 115 2.58 -12.27 6.03
N ALA A 116 3.46 -13.28 6.04
CA ALA A 116 3.69 -14.09 7.23
C ALA A 116 4.34 -13.27 8.36
N GLY A 117 5.30 -12.39 8.05
CA GLY A 117 5.89 -11.45 9.02
C GLY A 117 4.84 -10.53 9.66
N VAL A 118 3.92 -9.98 8.85
CA VAL A 118 2.79 -9.17 9.35
C VAL A 118 1.88 -10.01 10.25
N GLY A 119 1.51 -11.22 9.83
CA GLY A 119 0.63 -12.11 10.60
C GLY A 119 1.21 -12.52 11.97
N PHE A 120 2.51 -12.82 12.01
CA PHE A 120 3.22 -13.16 13.25
C PHE A 120 3.75 -11.95 14.03
N LYS A 121 3.55 -10.73 13.51
CA LYS A 121 4.11 -9.48 14.09
C LYS A 121 5.64 -9.58 14.28
N LYS A 122 6.34 -10.03 13.24
CA LYS A 122 7.79 -10.23 13.23
C LYS A 122 8.42 -9.52 12.04
N GLY A 123 9.55 -8.86 12.29
CA GLY A 123 10.46 -8.40 11.26
C GLY A 123 10.30 -6.94 10.84
N ARG A 124 11.29 -6.50 10.07
CA ARG A 124 11.37 -5.16 9.50
C ARG A 124 11.81 -5.24 8.06
N ILE A 125 11.33 -4.32 7.22
CA ILE A 125 11.78 -4.16 5.84
C ILE A 125 12.24 -2.73 5.59
N LYS A 126 12.88 -2.45 4.44
CA LYS A 126 13.08 -1.08 3.97
C LYS A 126 12.15 -0.81 2.78
N ALA A 127 11.38 0.26 2.86
CA ALA A 127 10.49 0.71 1.79
C ALA A 127 11.00 2.04 1.21
N THR A 128 10.79 2.25 -0.09
CA THR A 128 11.01 3.57 -0.71
C THR A 128 9.87 4.49 -0.28
N GLU A 129 10.21 5.66 0.26
CA GLU A 129 9.25 6.60 0.82
C GLU A 129 8.78 7.62 -0.23
N TYR A 130 7.47 7.80 -0.33
CA TYR A 130 6.83 8.77 -1.21
C TYR A 130 5.87 9.65 -0.43
N ASP A 131 5.90 10.94 -0.74
CA ASP A 131 5.02 11.93 -0.14
C ASP A 131 3.72 12.08 -0.95
N VAL A 132 2.63 11.56 -0.40
CA VAL A 132 1.30 11.64 -1.01
C VAL A 132 0.68 13.04 -0.85
N SER A 133 1.22 13.90 0.02
CA SER A 133 0.71 15.27 0.17
C SER A 133 0.83 16.08 -1.12
N LYS A 134 1.80 15.76 -1.98
CA LYS A 134 1.94 16.29 -3.35
C LYS A 134 0.70 16.08 -4.22
N LEU A 135 -0.18 15.12 -3.88
CA LEU A 135 -1.41 14.88 -4.62
C LEU A 135 -2.58 15.75 -4.12
N TYR A 136 -2.53 16.31 -2.91
CA TYR A 136 -3.71 16.87 -2.25
C TYR A 136 -4.37 18.00 -3.04
N ASP A 137 -3.61 18.86 -3.69
CA ASP A 137 -4.18 19.97 -4.46
C ASP A 137 -4.58 19.58 -5.90
N HIS A 138 -4.23 18.37 -6.34
CA HIS A 138 -4.38 17.94 -7.73
C HIS A 138 -5.29 16.74 -7.93
N VAL A 139 -5.54 15.97 -6.87
CA VAL A 139 -6.29 14.71 -6.92
C VAL A 139 -7.42 14.73 -5.90
N TYR A 140 -8.49 14.03 -6.23
CA TYR A 140 -9.55 13.67 -5.30
C TYR A 140 -10.13 12.30 -5.65
N THR A 141 -10.93 11.74 -4.76
CA THR A 141 -11.67 10.50 -5.02
C THR A 141 -13.14 10.61 -4.60
N ASP A 142 -13.99 9.91 -5.33
CA ASP A 142 -15.40 9.66 -4.97
C ASP A 142 -15.59 8.37 -4.16
N GLY A 143 -14.50 7.69 -3.80
CA GLY A 143 -14.50 6.38 -3.14
C GLY A 143 -14.52 5.19 -4.09
N VAL A 144 -14.49 5.40 -5.41
CA VAL A 144 -14.43 4.34 -6.44
C VAL A 144 -13.30 4.59 -7.43
N TRP A 145 -13.05 5.84 -7.82
CA TRP A 145 -11.97 6.21 -8.74
C TRP A 145 -11.18 7.40 -8.21
N TRP A 146 -9.98 7.57 -8.75
CA TRP A 146 -9.17 8.77 -8.62
C TRP A 146 -9.47 9.73 -9.76
N TYR A 147 -9.54 11.02 -9.44
CA TYR A 147 -9.85 12.08 -10.37
C TYR A 147 -8.82 13.20 -10.31
N ASN A 148 -8.54 13.77 -11.48
CA ASN A 148 -7.87 15.05 -11.58
C ASN A 148 -8.81 16.15 -11.10
N ARG A 149 -8.37 16.95 -10.11
CA ARG A 149 -9.16 18.05 -9.54
C ARG A 149 -9.43 19.19 -10.50
N HIS A 150 -8.54 19.43 -11.44
CA HIS A 150 -8.54 20.57 -12.36
C HIS A 150 -9.41 20.32 -13.59
N SER A 151 -9.42 19.08 -14.09
CA SER A 151 -10.17 18.69 -15.29
C SER A 151 -11.36 17.77 -15.04
N ASN A 152 -11.53 17.26 -13.81
CA ASN A 152 -12.46 16.16 -13.47
C ASN A 152 -12.26 14.88 -14.29
N GLN A 153 -11.12 14.75 -14.98
CA GLN A 153 -10.79 13.55 -15.72
C GLN A 153 -10.50 12.41 -14.73
N ARG A 154 -11.13 11.24 -14.97
CA ARG A 154 -10.78 10.00 -14.27
C ARG A 154 -9.33 9.63 -14.58
N LEU A 155 -8.55 9.36 -13.53
CA LEU A 155 -7.15 8.95 -13.60
C LEU A 155 -7.05 7.42 -13.58
N GLU A 156 -7.41 6.81 -12.45
CA GLU A 156 -7.23 5.39 -12.18
C GLU A 156 -8.32 4.89 -11.23
N ASP A 157 -8.44 3.59 -11.08
CA ASP A 157 -9.39 2.94 -10.17
C ASP A 157 -8.84 2.99 -8.74
N LEU A 158 -9.72 3.14 -7.75
CA LEU A 158 -9.31 3.10 -6.35
C LEU A 158 -9.16 1.64 -5.90
N LEU A 159 -7.97 1.29 -5.38
CA LEU A 159 -7.66 -0.06 -4.91
C LEU A 159 -8.63 -0.56 -3.81
N ASP A 160 -8.96 0.32 -2.86
CA ASP A 160 -9.89 0.05 -1.76
C ASP A 160 -10.48 1.39 -1.27
N PHE A 161 -11.79 1.45 -1.03
CA PHE A 161 -12.47 2.68 -0.62
C PHE A 161 -11.89 3.27 0.68
N ARG A 162 -11.35 2.43 1.58
CA ARG A 162 -10.71 2.88 2.83
C ARG A 162 -9.45 3.68 2.57
N ILE A 163 -8.71 3.40 1.49
CA ILE A 163 -7.57 4.20 1.06
C ILE A 163 -8.04 5.62 0.69
N GLY A 164 -9.18 5.73 0.01
CA GLY A 164 -9.80 7.02 -0.30
C GLY A 164 -10.21 7.80 0.96
N ILE A 165 -10.82 7.12 1.93
CA ILE A 165 -11.17 7.74 3.23
C ILE A 165 -9.91 8.24 3.96
N ILE A 166 -8.86 7.42 4.03
CA ILE A 166 -7.58 7.79 4.66
C ILE A 166 -6.98 9.00 3.94
N TYR A 167 -6.97 8.99 2.61
CA TYR A 167 -6.44 10.08 1.78
C TYR A 167 -7.17 11.40 2.02
N GLU A 168 -8.50 11.43 1.86
CA GLU A 168 -9.29 12.66 2.00
C GLU A 168 -9.24 13.19 3.45
N THR A 169 -9.24 12.30 4.45
CA THR A 169 -9.10 12.71 5.86
C THR A 169 -7.70 13.27 6.16
N SER A 170 -6.64 12.65 5.64
CA SER A 170 -5.27 13.16 5.78
C SER A 170 -5.10 14.51 5.10
N LYS A 171 -5.70 14.68 3.91
CA LYS A 171 -5.74 15.96 3.19
C LYS A 171 -6.42 17.05 4.02
N MET A 172 -7.60 16.78 4.57
CA MET A 172 -8.31 17.75 5.43
C MET A 172 -7.45 18.16 6.63
N LYS A 173 -6.71 17.22 7.23
CA LYS A 173 -5.80 17.51 8.35
C LYS A 173 -4.57 18.33 7.93
N TYR A 174 -4.09 18.17 6.71
CA TYR A 174 -2.94 18.90 6.19
C TYR A 174 -3.27 20.37 5.89
N GLN A 175 -4.53 20.68 5.59
CA GLN A 175 -5.02 22.02 5.27
C GLN A 175 -5.47 22.84 6.49
N ILE A 176 -5.39 22.26 7.71
CA ILE A 176 -5.68 22.92 9.00
C ILE A 176 -4.36 23.35 9.62
#